data_AF-A0A3D5FGD1-F1
#
_entry.id   AF-A0A3D5FGD1-F1
#
_cell.length_a   1.000
_cell.length_b   1.000
_cell.length_c   1.000
_cell.angle_alpha   90.00
_cell.angle_beta   90.00
_cell.angle_gamma   90.00
#
_symmetry.space_group_name_H-M   'P 1'
#
loop_
_entity.id
_entity.type
_entity.pdbx_description
1 polymer ?
#
loop_
_entity_poly.entity_id
_entity_poly.type
_entity_poly.pdbx_seq_one_letter_code
_entity_poly.pdbx_strand_id
1 'polypeptide(L)' 'MGNDAIARGAWEAGVRVAAAYPGTPSTEILEAVATYPAEDIQAQWSPNEKVACDVAIGA' A
#
# COMPACT_ATOMS: atom_id res chain seq x y z
N MET A 1 14.53 5.74 0.91
CA MET A 1 14.74 6.47 -0.36
C MET A 1 13.83 5.95 -1.47
N GLY A 2 13.96 4.69 -1.92
CA GLY A 2 13.10 4.15 -3.00
C GLY A 2 11.65 3.89 -2.58
N ASN A 3 11.46 3.23 -1.43
CA ASN A 3 10.13 2.85 -0.93
C ASN A 3 9.27 4.09 -0.59
N ASP A 4 9.88 5.09 0.03
CA ASP A 4 9.23 6.38 0.33
C ASP A 4 8.78 7.09 -0.95
N ALA A 5 9.59 7.02 -2.01
CA ALA A 5 9.25 7.62 -3.30
C ALA A 5 8.08 6.89 -3.98
N ILE A 6 8.01 5.55 -3.88
CA ILE A 6 6.87 4.76 -4.37
C ILE A 6 5.60 5.12 -3.58
N ALA A 7 5.69 5.15 -2.26
CA ALA A 7 4.55 5.49 -1.39
C ALA A 7 4.05 6.91 -1.67
N ARG A 8 4.98 7.87 -1.81
CA ARG A 8 4.67 9.25 -2.17
C ARG A 8 4.00 9.35 -3.53
N GLY A 9 4.53 8.66 -4.54
CA GLY A 9 3.95 8.64 -5.88
C GLY A 9 2.53 8.08 -5.89
N ALA A 10 2.28 7.00 -5.13
CA ALA A 10 0.94 6.44 -5.01
C ALA A 10 -0.05 7.41 -4.36
N TRP A 11 0.34 8.07 -3.26
CA TRP A 11 -0.49 9.06 -2.57
C TRP A 11 -0.77 10.29 -3.45
N GLU A 12 0.25 10.86 -4.09
CA GLU A 12 0.10 12.02 -5.00
C GLU A 12 -0.71 11.68 -6.26
N ALA A 13 -0.70 10.42 -6.71
CA ALA A 13 -1.54 9.94 -7.80
C ALA A 13 -3.02 9.76 -7.41
N GLY A 14 -3.37 9.96 -6.13
CA GLY A 14 -4.74 9.83 -5.63
C GLY A 14 -5.18 8.40 -5.35
N VAL A 15 -4.24 7.45 -5.17
CA VAL A 15 -4.57 6.09 -4.74
C VAL A 15 -5.25 6.13 -3.38
N ARG A 16 -6.40 5.45 -3.26
CA ARG A 16 -7.21 5.43 -2.04
C ARG A 16 -7.06 4.17 -1.21
N VAL A 17 -6.57 3.08 -1.79
CA VAL A 17 -6.35 1.80 -1.12
C VAL A 17 -5.02 1.22 -1.55
N ALA A 18 -4.24 0.74 -0.59
CA ALA A 18 -3.02 -0.03 -0.80
C ALA A 18 -3.11 -1.32 0.01
N ALA A 19 -2.93 -2.47 -0.64
CA ALA A 19 -2.96 -3.77 0.00
C ALA A 19 -1.63 -4.52 -0.24
N ALA A 20 -1.09 -5.18 0.79
CA ALA A 20 0.10 -6.02 0.63
C ALA A 20 0.09 -7.26 1.53
N TYR A 21 0.91 -8.23 1.16
CA TYR A 21 1.34 -9.34 1.99
C TYR A 21 2.80 -9.12 2.42
N PRO A 22 3.21 -9.51 3.66
CA PRO A 22 4.57 -9.31 4.12
C PRO A 22 5.64 -9.95 3.22
N GLY A 23 6.65 -9.17 2.86
CA GLY A 23 7.80 -9.59 2.07
C GLY A 23 8.67 -8.39 1.70
N THR A 24 9.97 -8.56 1.44
CA THR A 24 10.80 -7.44 0.94
C THR A 24 10.66 -7.36 -0.58
N PRO A 25 10.44 -6.17 -1.17
CA PRO A 25 10.34 -4.83 -0.56
C PRO A 25 8.91 -4.36 -0.23
N SER A 26 7.89 -5.22 -0.32
CA SER A 26 6.48 -4.83 -0.15
C SER A 26 6.14 -4.37 1.26
N THR A 27 6.78 -4.94 2.28
CA THR A 27 6.54 -4.59 3.68
C THR A 27 6.89 -3.12 3.92
N GLU A 28 8.10 -2.75 3.54
CA GLU A 28 8.64 -1.42 3.76
C GLU A 28 7.90 -0.36 2.92
N ILE A 29 7.38 -0.74 1.75
CA ILE A 29 6.52 0.14 0.94
C ILE A 29 5.17 0.36 1.63
N LEU A 30 4.50 -0.70 2.10
CA LEU A 30 3.19 -0.55 2.74
C LEU A 30 3.31 0.21 4.07
N GLU A 31 4.38 -0.01 4.85
CA GLU A 31 4.68 0.77 6.05
C GLU A 31 4.88 2.25 5.73
N ALA A 32 5.58 2.59 4.64
CA ALA A 32 5.71 3.97 4.18
C ALA A 32 4.35 4.56 3.76
N VAL A 33 3.49 3.80 3.07
CA VAL A 33 2.13 4.23 2.72
C VAL A 33 1.28 4.49 3.97
N ALA A 34 1.42 3.67 5.02
CA ALA A 34 0.67 3.80 6.26
C ALA A 34 0.98 5.10 7.06
N THR A 35 1.99 5.87 6.65
CA THR A 35 2.31 7.18 7.27
C THR A 35 1.44 8.33 6.75
N TYR A 36 0.74 8.14 5.63
CA TYR A 36 -0.18 9.13 5.08
C TYR A 36 -1.56 9.08 5.77
N PRO A 37 -2.36 10.16 5.71
CA PRO A 37 -3.68 10.20 6.34
C PRO A 37 -4.58 9.06 5.82
N ALA A 38 -5.25 8.35 6.74
CA ALA A 38 -6.08 7.20 6.39
C ALA A 38 -7.36 7.60 5.62
N GLU A 39 -7.78 8.87 5.73
CA GLU A 39 -8.80 9.48 4.88
C GLU A 39 -8.35 9.65 3.42
N ASP A 40 -7.04 9.70 3.18
CA ASP A 40 -6.48 9.82 1.83
C ASP A 40 -6.20 8.46 1.21
N ILE A 41 -5.50 7.57 1.93
CA ILE A 41 -5.10 6.25 1.47
C ILE A 41 -5.14 5.22 2.60
N GLN A 42 -5.89 4.13 2.41
CA GLN A 42 -5.98 3.04 3.39
C GLN A 42 -4.94 1.96 3.10
N ALA A 43 -3.97 1.79 4.00
CA ALA A 43 -3.00 0.69 3.97
C ALA A 43 -3.55 -0.56 4.66
N GLN A 44 -3.57 -1.71 3.97
CA GLN A 44 -4.15 -2.97 4.48
C GLN A 44 -3.21 -4.16 4.31
N TRP A 45 -3.07 -4.94 5.38
CA TRP A 45 -2.41 -6.23 5.33
C TRP A 45 -3.36 -7.33 4.87
N SER A 46 -2.87 -8.20 4.02
CA SER A 46 -3.58 -9.39 3.53
C SER A 46 -2.90 -10.67 4.02
N PRO A 47 -3.62 -11.81 4.08
CA PRO A 47 -3.07 -13.10 4.52
C PRO A 47 -2.18 -13.80 3.47
N ASN A 48 -2.22 -13.37 2.22
CA ASN A 48 -1.36 -13.82 1.12
C ASN A 48 -1.47 -12.84 -0.07
N GLU A 49 -0.61 -13.00 -1.06
CA GLU A 49 -0.52 -12.16 -2.27
C GLU A 49 -1.80 -12.21 -3.11
N LYS A 50 -2.45 -13.38 -3.16
CA LYS A 50 -3.72 -13.53 -3.89
C LYS A 50 -4.80 -12.64 -3.29
N VAL A 51 -4.94 -12.66 -1.96
CA VAL A 51 -5.92 -11.80 -1.28
C VAL A 51 -5.54 -10.32 -1.39
N ALA A 52 -4.25 -9.97 -1.33
CA ALA A 52 -3.80 -8.59 -1.55
C ALA A 52 -4.23 -8.07 -2.93
N CYS A 53 -4.08 -8.90 -3.97
CA CYS A 53 -4.52 -8.58 -5.32
C CYS A 53 -6.05 -8.41 -5.41
N ASP A 54 -6.81 -9.32 -4.82
CA ASP A 54 -8.27 -9.24 -4.83
C ASP A 54 -8.78 -7.97 -4.11
N VAL A 55 -8.18 -7.61 -2.98
CA VAL A 55 -8.53 -6.37 -2.25
C VAL A 55 -8.24 -5.14 -3.13
N ALA A 56 -7.08 -5.10 -3.80
CA ALA A 56 -6.72 -3.99 -4.67
C ALA A 56 -7.64 -3.87 -5.89
N ILE A 57 -8.15 -4.99 -6.44
CA ILE A 57 -9.10 -5.00 -7.58
C ILE A 57 -10.51 -4.58 -7.14
N GLY A 58 -10.92 -4.90 -5.91
CA GLY A 58 -12.24 -4.58 -5.39
C GLY A 58 -12.41 -3.17 -4.82
N ALA A 59 -11.31 -2.43 -4.66
CA ALA A 59 -11.26 -1.06 -4.17
C ALA A 59 -11.69 -0.02 -5.22
#